data_AF-A0A7S1GE70-F1
#
_entry.id   AF-A0A7S1GE70-F1
#
_cell.length_a   1.000
_cell.length_b   1.000
_cell.length_c   1.000
_cell.angle_alpha   90.00
_cell.angle_beta   90.00
_cell.angle_gamma   90.00
#
_symmetry.space_group_name_H-M   'P 1'
#
loop_
_entity.id
_entity.type
_entity.pdbx_description
1 polymer ?
#
loop_
_entity_poly.entity_id
_entity_poly.type
_entity_poly.pdbx_seq_one_letter_code
_entity_poly.pdbx_strand_id
1 'polypeptide(L)'
;EMKTNTDPDSVAKMSKKEIKELKAKTKEQREGALAEAKIVRKAGEARLKNWNKATKEMLGFLTSLTVLDISHNKLTELPRSIGHLRNLTELNSCHNEVKLLPDTFVRLTNLVRLELQHNKLDALPDNMGRKMLDLEEMDVSHNNLQRLPALDYSENNLRVVDASFNQLSRVPPIGPKMRHLNVSGNEKLNSWTKLNQAR
;
A
#
# COMPACT_ATOMS: atom_id res chain seq x y z
N GLU A 1 3.03 -16.43 -23.70
CA GLU A 1 4.38 -16.44 -24.31
C GLU A 1 4.86 -15.01 -24.51
N MET A 2 5.79 -14.50 -23.69
CA MET A 2 6.46 -13.22 -23.96
C MET A 2 7.74 -13.49 -24.74
N LYS A 3 7.67 -13.39 -26.06
CA LYS A 3 8.86 -13.37 -26.93
C LYS A 3 9.65 -12.11 -26.61
N THR A 4 10.86 -12.25 -26.07
CA THR A 4 11.87 -11.20 -26.10
C THR A 4 12.26 -11.01 -27.57
N ASN A 5 11.57 -10.11 -28.24
CA ASN A 5 11.81 -9.78 -29.65
C ASN A 5 13.08 -8.92 -29.74
N THR A 6 14.24 -9.56 -29.57
CA THR A 6 15.55 -8.99 -29.88
C THR A 6 16.07 -9.72 -31.11
N ASP A 7 16.00 -9.03 -32.23
CA ASP A 7 16.58 -9.44 -33.52
C ASP A 7 18.05 -9.87 -33.32
N PRO A 8 18.43 -11.10 -33.75
CA PRO A 8 19.80 -11.61 -33.64
C PRO A 8 20.86 -10.64 -34.18
N ASP A 9 20.55 -9.88 -35.23
CA ASP A 9 21.47 -8.92 -35.85
C ASP A 9 21.68 -7.66 -35.00
N SER A 10 20.71 -7.32 -34.15
CA SER A 10 20.82 -6.18 -33.25
C SER A 10 21.72 -6.47 -32.05
N VAL A 11 21.81 -7.75 -31.62
CA VAL A 11 22.67 -8.17 -30.51
C VAL A 11 24.13 -8.25 -30.92
N ALA A 12 24.40 -8.60 -32.19
CA ALA A 12 25.76 -8.68 -32.74
C ALA A 12 26.49 -7.32 -32.81
N LYS A 13 25.74 -6.20 -32.83
CA LYS A 13 26.28 -4.83 -32.88
C LYS A 13 26.49 -4.18 -31.50
N MET A 14 26.09 -4.86 -30.41
CA MET A 14 26.19 -4.30 -29.06
C MET A 14 27.61 -4.35 -28.51
N SER A 15 28.01 -3.30 -27.81
CA SER A 15 29.26 -3.25 -27.07
C SER A 15 29.27 -4.26 -25.91
N LYS A 16 30.47 -4.66 -25.48
CA LYS A 16 30.65 -5.55 -24.32
C LYS A 16 29.98 -5.02 -23.05
N LYS A 17 29.86 -3.70 -22.90
CA LYS A 17 29.19 -3.03 -21.78
C LYS A 17 27.67 -3.22 -21.86
N GLU A 18 27.08 -2.97 -23.02
CA GLU A 18 25.64 -3.12 -23.25
C GLU A 18 25.20 -4.58 -23.11
N ILE A 19 26.02 -5.54 -23.56
CA ILE A 19 25.77 -6.97 -23.38
C ILE A 19 25.78 -7.35 -21.88
N LYS A 20 26.69 -6.77 -21.10
CA LYS A 20 26.78 -7.02 -19.65
C LYS A 20 25.58 -6.45 -18.91
N GLU A 21 25.15 -5.24 -19.26
CA GLU A 21 23.94 -4.60 -18.70
C GLU A 21 22.67 -5.37 -19.08
N LEU A 22 22.55 -5.80 -20.34
CA LEU A 22 21.43 -6.61 -20.80
C LEU A 22 21.35 -7.94 -20.02
N LYS A 23 22.48 -8.64 -19.87
CA LYS A 23 22.56 -9.89 -19.10
C LYS A 23 22.21 -9.71 -17.62
N ALA A 24 22.62 -8.60 -17.01
CA ALA A 24 22.25 -8.28 -15.63
C ALA A 24 20.74 -8.05 -15.50
N LYS A 25 20.15 -7.29 -16.43
CA LYS A 25 18.71 -7.01 -16.49
C LYS A 25 17.90 -8.28 -16.70
N THR A 26 18.35 -9.19 -17.58
CA THR A 26 17.68 -10.49 -17.81
C THR A 26 17.78 -11.42 -16.60
N LYS A 27 18.91 -11.37 -15.86
CA LYS A 27 19.09 -12.15 -14.62
C LYS A 27 18.16 -11.64 -13.51
N GLU A 28 18.11 -10.34 -13.30
CA GLU A 28 17.21 -9.69 -12.34
C GLU A 28 15.74 -9.99 -12.65
N GLN A 29 15.35 -9.93 -13.94
CA GLN A 29 14.01 -10.34 -14.40
C GLN A 29 13.71 -11.83 -14.15
N ARG A 30 14.69 -12.72 -14.35
CA ARG A 30 14.55 -14.16 -14.07
C ARG A 30 14.44 -14.45 -12.58
N GLU A 31 15.22 -13.78 -11.74
CA GLU A 31 15.16 -13.92 -10.28
C GLU A 31 13.84 -13.35 -9.73
N GLY A 32 13.34 -12.24 -10.29
CA GLY A 32 12.01 -11.70 -10.02
C GLY A 32 10.89 -12.69 -10.39
N ALA A 33 10.93 -13.29 -11.58
CA ALA A 33 9.94 -14.29 -12.03
C ALA A 33 10.03 -15.61 -11.23
N LEU A 34 11.23 -16.02 -10.81
CA LEU A 34 11.41 -17.20 -9.96
C LEU A 34 10.93 -16.95 -8.52
N ALA A 35 11.03 -15.72 -8.04
CA ALA A 35 10.49 -15.31 -6.76
C ALA A 35 8.96 -15.16 -6.82
N GLU A 36 8.41 -14.63 -7.92
CA GLU A 36 6.97 -14.64 -8.25
C GLU A 36 6.41 -16.08 -8.15
N ALA A 37 7.08 -17.05 -8.76
CA ALA A 37 6.68 -18.45 -8.74
C ALA A 37 6.84 -19.17 -7.37
N LYS A 38 7.70 -18.68 -6.47
CA LYS A 38 7.93 -19.30 -5.14
C LYS A 38 7.14 -18.63 -4.01
N ILE A 39 6.73 -17.38 -4.18
CA ILE A 39 6.05 -16.57 -3.15
C ILE A 39 4.54 -16.56 -3.36
N VAL A 40 4.07 -16.60 -4.60
CA VAL A 40 2.64 -16.56 -4.93
C VAL A 40 2.05 -17.95 -4.74
N ARG A 41 1.20 -18.10 -3.72
CA ARG A 41 0.75 -19.42 -3.25
C ARG A 41 -0.47 -19.94 -4.02
N LYS A 42 -1.33 -19.04 -4.53
CA LYS A 42 -2.50 -19.31 -5.39
C LYS A 42 -3.14 -17.98 -5.80
N ALA A 43 -3.80 -17.91 -6.97
CA ALA A 43 -4.76 -16.86 -7.36
C ALA A 43 -4.32 -15.37 -7.19
N GLY A 44 -3.02 -15.07 -7.31
CA GLY A 44 -2.53 -13.69 -7.13
C GLY A 44 -2.36 -13.28 -5.66
N GLU A 45 -2.26 -14.23 -4.73
CA GLU A 45 -2.01 -13.95 -3.31
C GLU A 45 -0.54 -14.19 -2.94
N ALA A 46 0.06 -13.24 -2.23
CA ALA A 46 1.40 -13.36 -1.66
C ALA A 46 1.41 -13.09 -0.15
N ARG A 47 2.09 -13.95 0.60
CA ARG A 47 2.41 -13.71 2.02
C ARG A 47 3.93 -13.68 2.20
N LEU A 48 4.46 -12.50 2.51
CA LEU A 48 5.88 -12.22 2.57
C LEU A 48 6.28 -12.00 4.03
N LYS A 49 6.71 -13.05 4.73
CA LYS A 49 7.04 -12.98 6.18
C LYS A 49 8.54 -12.85 6.51
N ASN A 50 9.38 -12.86 5.49
CA ASN A 50 10.84 -12.70 5.61
C ASN A 50 11.28 -11.49 4.79
N TRP A 51 10.72 -10.32 5.10
CA TRP A 51 10.99 -9.12 4.33
C TRP A 51 12.48 -8.74 4.36
N ASN A 52 13.06 -8.60 3.17
CA ASN A 52 14.47 -8.26 3.00
C ASN A 52 14.66 -7.41 1.73
N LYS A 53 15.91 -7.03 1.45
CA LYS A 53 16.27 -6.22 0.28
C LYS A 53 15.77 -6.82 -1.04
N ALA A 54 15.97 -8.13 -1.25
CA ALA A 54 15.53 -8.78 -2.48
C ALA A 54 14.00 -8.75 -2.60
N THR A 55 13.27 -9.04 -1.52
CA THR A 55 11.80 -8.95 -1.47
C THR A 55 11.31 -7.54 -1.85
N LYS A 56 11.99 -6.51 -1.35
CA LYS A 56 11.67 -5.11 -1.64
C LYS A 56 11.85 -4.76 -3.13
N GLU A 57 12.93 -5.25 -3.73
CA GLU A 57 13.26 -5.02 -5.15
C GLU A 57 12.30 -5.77 -6.07
N MET A 58 11.96 -7.03 -5.73
CA MET A 58 11.09 -7.86 -6.57
C MET A 58 9.61 -7.48 -6.51
N LEU A 59 9.15 -6.81 -5.44
CA LEU A 59 7.72 -6.56 -5.20
C LEU A 59 7.03 -5.94 -6.41
N GLY A 60 7.67 -4.97 -7.06
CA GLY A 60 7.08 -4.24 -8.18
C GLY A 60 6.86 -5.05 -9.45
N PHE A 61 7.41 -6.27 -9.53
CA PHE A 61 7.21 -7.18 -10.66
C PHE A 61 6.01 -8.10 -10.46
N LEU A 62 5.51 -8.24 -9.22
CA LEU A 62 4.38 -9.10 -8.86
C LEU A 62 3.02 -8.46 -9.24
N THR A 63 2.92 -7.89 -10.44
CA THR A 63 1.80 -7.05 -10.90
C THR A 63 0.47 -7.80 -11.03
N SER A 64 0.50 -9.14 -11.02
CA SER A 64 -0.66 -10.01 -10.99
C SER A 64 -1.29 -10.15 -9.60
N LEU A 65 -0.65 -9.61 -8.54
CA LEU A 65 -1.15 -9.72 -7.19
C LEU A 65 -2.49 -9.00 -6.98
N THR A 66 -3.40 -9.72 -6.32
CA THR A 66 -4.70 -9.26 -5.83
C THR A 66 -4.70 -9.14 -4.31
N VAL A 67 -3.98 -10.01 -3.60
CA VAL A 67 -3.84 -9.98 -2.14
C VAL A 67 -2.38 -9.99 -1.73
N LEU A 68 -2.00 -9.06 -0.85
CA LEU A 68 -0.65 -8.96 -0.34
C LEU A 68 -0.66 -8.87 1.19
N ASP A 69 -0.02 -9.83 1.84
CA ASP A 69 0.23 -9.82 3.27
C ASP A 69 1.74 -9.67 3.55
N ILE A 70 2.09 -8.50 4.09
CA ILE A 70 3.43 -8.10 4.54
C ILE A 70 3.41 -7.71 6.03
N SER A 71 2.41 -8.15 6.78
CA SER A 71 2.32 -7.91 8.23
C SER A 71 3.42 -8.63 9.03
N HIS A 72 3.75 -8.09 10.20
CA HIS A 72 4.73 -8.64 11.15
C HIS A 72 6.16 -8.77 10.59
N ASN A 73 6.61 -7.81 9.80
CA ASN A 73 7.96 -7.80 9.21
C ASN A 73 8.89 -6.71 9.77
N LYS A 74 8.43 -5.93 10.76
CA LYS A 74 9.17 -4.78 11.30
C LYS A 74 9.57 -3.78 10.22
N LEU A 75 8.70 -3.58 9.22
CA LEU A 75 8.95 -2.64 8.12
C LEU A 75 9.00 -1.22 8.64
N THR A 76 10.07 -0.48 8.36
CA THR A 76 10.14 0.96 8.64
C THR A 76 9.58 1.80 7.49
N GLU A 77 9.51 1.24 6.29
CA GLU A 77 8.96 1.86 5.09
C GLU A 77 8.43 0.82 4.10
N LEU A 78 7.46 1.22 3.28
CA LEU A 78 7.05 0.46 2.10
C LEU A 78 7.79 0.97 0.86
N PRO A 79 8.23 0.10 -0.05
CA PRO A 79 8.93 0.53 -1.25
C PRO A 79 7.99 1.23 -2.22
N ARG A 80 8.51 2.22 -2.95
CA ARG A 80 7.76 2.89 -4.02
C ARG A 80 7.20 1.93 -5.08
N SER A 81 7.85 0.78 -5.27
CA SER A 81 7.40 -0.28 -6.18
C SER A 81 6.05 -0.89 -5.79
N ILE A 82 5.55 -0.71 -4.57
CA ILE A 82 4.20 -1.17 -4.17
C ILE A 82 3.11 -0.56 -5.06
N GLY A 83 3.29 0.68 -5.53
CA GLY A 83 2.36 1.34 -6.44
C GLY A 83 2.34 0.73 -7.85
N HIS A 84 3.11 -0.32 -8.14
CA HIS A 84 3.02 -1.09 -9.39
C HIS A 84 1.95 -2.19 -9.32
N LEU A 85 1.51 -2.57 -8.11
CA LEU A 85 0.53 -3.62 -7.86
C LEU A 85 -0.90 -3.14 -8.14
N ARG A 86 -1.18 -2.75 -9.38
CA ARG A 86 -2.45 -2.11 -9.75
C ARG A 86 -3.68 -3.02 -9.62
N ASN A 87 -3.48 -4.33 -9.60
CA ASN A 87 -4.55 -5.32 -9.43
C ASN A 87 -4.83 -5.63 -7.95
N LEU A 88 -4.09 -5.01 -7.01
CA LEU A 88 -4.21 -5.30 -5.60
C LEU A 88 -5.56 -4.82 -5.06
N THR A 89 -6.34 -5.75 -4.52
CA THR A 89 -7.64 -5.51 -3.89
C THR A 89 -7.54 -5.56 -2.36
N GLU A 90 -6.58 -6.31 -1.82
CA GLU A 90 -6.36 -6.39 -0.37
C GLU A 90 -4.88 -6.24 -0.02
N LEU A 91 -4.59 -5.32 0.92
CA LEU A 91 -3.26 -5.13 1.47
C LEU A 91 -3.30 -5.23 2.99
N ASN A 92 -2.54 -6.19 3.53
CA ASN A 92 -2.26 -6.28 4.95
C ASN A 92 -0.79 -5.94 5.25
N SER A 93 -0.56 -4.83 5.95
CA SER A 93 0.75 -4.40 6.43
C SER A 93 0.72 -4.07 7.93
N CYS A 94 -0.17 -4.70 8.68
CA CYS A 94 -0.29 -4.48 10.13
C CYS A 94 0.95 -4.96 10.91
N HIS A 95 1.10 -4.47 12.14
CA HIS A 95 2.21 -4.83 13.04
C HIS A 95 3.59 -4.62 12.39
N ASN A 96 3.80 -3.43 11.87
CA ASN A 96 5.08 -2.95 11.33
C ASN A 96 5.47 -1.63 12.02
N GLU A 97 6.46 -0.93 11.50
CA GLU A 97 6.95 0.34 12.04
C GLU A 97 6.93 1.46 10.99
N VAL A 98 6.01 1.35 10.02
CA VAL A 98 5.94 2.26 8.88
C VAL A 98 5.51 3.64 9.37
N LYS A 99 6.30 4.66 9.03
CA LYS A 99 6.01 6.07 9.38
C LYS A 99 5.26 6.82 8.30
N LEU A 100 5.54 6.49 7.04
CA LEU A 100 4.97 7.14 5.87
C LEU A 100 4.73 6.11 4.78
N LEU A 101 3.62 6.27 4.06
CA LEU A 101 3.38 5.54 2.82
C LEU A 101 4.08 6.25 1.65
N PRO A 102 4.62 5.53 0.66
CA PRO A 102 5.23 6.16 -0.51
C PRO A 102 4.18 6.95 -1.30
N ASP A 103 4.61 7.98 -2.00
CA ASP A 103 3.77 8.81 -2.89
C ASP A 103 3.08 7.98 -3.99
N THR A 104 3.70 6.88 -4.41
CA THR A 104 3.13 5.93 -5.37
C THR A 104 2.01 5.06 -4.80
N PHE A 105 1.77 5.06 -3.49
CA PHE A 105 0.76 4.23 -2.83
C PHE A 105 -0.66 4.51 -3.34
N VAL A 106 -0.95 5.78 -3.68
CA VAL A 106 -2.24 6.21 -4.24
C VAL A 106 -2.51 5.66 -5.66
N ARG A 107 -1.60 4.89 -6.24
CA ARG A 107 -1.80 4.18 -7.52
C ARG A 107 -2.51 2.83 -7.34
N LEU A 108 -2.71 2.38 -6.10
CA LEU A 108 -3.49 1.19 -5.75
C LEU A 108 -4.99 1.49 -5.85
N THR A 109 -5.47 1.86 -7.04
CA THR A 109 -6.84 2.38 -7.24
C THR A 109 -7.92 1.34 -7.04
N ASN A 110 -7.60 0.05 -7.20
CA ASN A 110 -8.52 -1.08 -7.08
C ASN A 110 -8.54 -1.66 -5.65
N LEU A 111 -7.87 -1.01 -4.69
CA LEU A 111 -7.76 -1.52 -3.33
C LEU A 111 -9.10 -1.36 -2.60
N VAL A 112 -9.61 -2.47 -2.09
CA VAL A 112 -10.91 -2.57 -1.40
C VAL A 112 -10.72 -2.66 0.12
N ARG A 113 -9.73 -3.43 0.58
CA ARG A 113 -9.39 -3.59 2.01
C ARG A 113 -7.94 -3.20 2.28
N LEU A 114 -7.75 -2.35 3.30
CA LEU A 114 -6.44 -1.86 3.73
C LEU A 114 -6.27 -2.00 5.25
N GLU A 115 -5.31 -2.83 5.66
CA GLU A 115 -4.97 -3.08 7.07
C GLU A 115 -3.57 -2.50 7.35
N LEU A 116 -3.51 -1.41 8.12
CA LEU A 116 -2.31 -0.65 8.50
C LEU A 116 -2.19 -0.45 10.01
N GLN A 117 -3.02 -1.11 10.81
CA GLN A 117 -3.01 -0.99 12.25
C GLN A 117 -1.70 -1.43 12.89
N HIS A 118 -1.40 -0.87 14.06
CA HIS A 118 -0.14 -1.09 14.77
C HIS A 118 1.08 -0.77 13.90
N ASN A 119 1.11 0.45 13.37
CA ASN A 119 2.26 1.06 12.70
C ASN A 119 2.66 2.36 13.42
N LYS A 120 3.46 3.21 12.77
CA LYS A 120 3.89 4.51 13.30
C LYS A 120 3.51 5.64 12.34
N LEU A 121 2.41 5.48 11.60
CA LEU A 121 2.04 6.40 10.52
C LEU A 121 1.73 7.79 11.08
N ASP A 122 2.48 8.79 10.62
CA ASP A 122 2.27 10.19 11.02
C ASP A 122 1.21 10.87 10.15
N ALA A 123 1.10 10.43 8.89
CA ALA A 123 0.10 10.90 7.93
C ALA A 123 -0.21 9.83 6.88
N LEU A 124 -1.42 9.93 6.31
CA LEU A 124 -1.79 9.25 5.07
C LEU A 124 -1.64 10.24 3.89
N PRO A 125 -1.43 9.77 2.65
CA PRO A 125 -1.31 10.65 1.49
C PRO A 125 -2.58 11.50 1.30
N ASP A 126 -2.45 12.83 1.18
CA ASP A 126 -3.59 13.76 1.11
C ASP A 126 -4.57 13.45 -0.04
N ASN A 127 -4.06 12.94 -1.17
CA ASN A 127 -4.87 12.59 -2.35
C ASN A 127 -5.45 11.17 -2.31
N MET A 128 -5.21 10.41 -1.24
CA MET A 128 -5.70 9.03 -1.09
C MET A 128 -7.23 8.98 -1.24
N GLY A 129 -7.94 9.89 -0.56
CA GLY A 129 -9.39 9.96 -0.58
C GLY A 129 -10.03 10.27 -1.93
N ARG A 130 -9.25 10.81 -2.89
CA ARG A 130 -9.70 11.13 -4.25
C ARG A 130 -9.28 10.09 -5.30
N LYS A 131 -8.31 9.24 -4.98
CA LYS A 131 -7.71 8.29 -5.94
C LYS A 131 -8.09 6.84 -5.66
N MET A 132 -8.26 6.48 -4.38
CA MET A 132 -8.58 5.13 -3.95
C MET A 132 -10.08 5.06 -3.65
N LEU A 133 -10.89 5.25 -4.70
CA LEU A 133 -12.35 5.35 -4.59
C LEU A 133 -13.03 4.00 -4.31
N ASP A 134 -12.38 2.90 -4.68
CA ASP A 134 -12.86 1.53 -4.46
C ASP A 134 -12.62 1.04 -3.03
N LEU A 135 -11.93 1.81 -2.19
CA LEU A 135 -11.64 1.42 -0.81
C LEU A 135 -12.93 1.37 0.00
N GLU A 136 -13.27 0.19 0.52
CA GLU A 136 -14.46 -0.04 1.34
C GLU A 136 -14.12 -0.17 2.83
N GLU A 137 -12.99 -0.79 3.14
CA GLU A 137 -12.57 -1.11 4.50
C GLU A 137 -11.14 -0.63 4.75
N MET A 138 -10.95 0.13 5.83
CA MET A 138 -9.66 0.66 6.22
C MET A 138 -9.48 0.61 7.74
N ASP A 139 -8.48 -0.14 8.20
CA ASP A 139 -8.00 -0.11 9.58
C ASP A 139 -6.64 0.60 9.64
N VAL A 140 -6.63 1.76 10.27
CA VAL A 140 -5.43 2.56 10.56
C VAL A 140 -5.29 2.81 12.06
N SER A 141 -5.93 1.99 12.89
CA SER A 141 -5.88 2.09 14.35
C SER A 141 -4.45 1.94 14.89
N HIS A 142 -4.19 2.45 16.09
CA HIS A 142 -2.86 2.37 16.71
C HIS A 142 -1.74 2.92 15.81
N ASN A 143 -1.89 4.18 15.39
CA ASN A 143 -0.92 4.96 14.61
C ASN A 143 -0.77 6.37 15.22
N ASN A 144 -0.04 7.28 14.56
CA ASN A 144 0.18 8.66 15.01
C ASN A 144 -0.61 9.69 14.20
N LEU A 145 -1.68 9.27 13.52
CA LEU A 145 -2.38 10.11 12.55
C LEU A 145 -3.04 11.31 13.24
N GLN A 146 -2.76 12.51 12.75
CA GLN A 146 -3.40 13.74 13.23
C GLN A 146 -4.69 14.09 12.47
N ARG A 147 -4.84 13.54 11.27
CA ARG A 147 -6.02 13.65 10.41
C ARG A 147 -6.10 12.42 9.50
N LEU A 148 -7.32 12.05 9.10
CA LEU A 148 -7.53 11.18 7.94
C LEU A 148 -7.48 12.01 6.65
N PRO A 149 -7.20 11.41 5.47
CA PRO A 149 -7.17 12.12 4.20
C PRO A 149 -8.54 12.74 3.90
N ALA A 150 -8.54 13.86 3.19
CA ALA A 150 -9.78 14.48 2.73
C ALA A 150 -10.46 13.53 1.75
N LEU A 151 -11.55 12.91 2.17
CA LEU A 151 -12.39 12.10 1.30
C LEU A 151 -13.31 13.04 0.53
N ASP A 152 -13.47 12.82 -0.78
CA ASP A 152 -14.61 13.38 -1.47
C ASP A 152 -15.83 12.53 -1.11
N TYR A 153 -16.74 13.09 -0.35
CA TYR A 153 -17.84 12.35 0.27
C TYR A 153 -18.88 11.86 -0.76
N SER A 154 -18.88 12.41 -1.97
CA SER A 154 -19.85 12.03 -3.00
C SER A 154 -19.51 10.71 -3.70
N GLU A 155 -18.21 10.44 -3.90
CA GLU A 155 -17.74 9.36 -4.79
C GLU A 155 -17.04 8.20 -4.07
N ASN A 156 -16.85 8.28 -2.74
CA ASN A 156 -16.07 7.28 -2.00
C ASN A 156 -16.89 6.07 -1.53
N ASN A 157 -16.33 4.85 -1.64
CA ASN A 157 -16.95 3.58 -1.24
C ASN A 157 -16.70 3.15 0.21
N LEU A 158 -16.04 3.95 1.05
CA LEU A 158 -15.71 3.61 2.42
C LEU A 158 -16.97 3.34 3.26
N ARG A 159 -16.97 2.16 3.89
CA ARG A 159 -18.07 1.63 4.71
C ARG A 159 -17.63 1.34 6.13
N VAL A 160 -16.39 0.90 6.31
CA VAL A 160 -15.82 0.55 7.62
C VAL A 160 -14.48 1.25 7.75
N VAL A 161 -14.37 2.11 8.76
CA VAL A 161 -13.11 2.77 9.10
C VAL A 161 -12.85 2.61 10.59
N ASP A 162 -11.72 1.99 10.93
CA ASP A 162 -11.16 2.06 12.27
C ASP A 162 -9.93 2.98 12.26
N ALA A 163 -10.05 4.10 12.96
CA ALA A 163 -8.98 5.06 13.20
C ALA A 163 -8.80 5.32 14.70
N SER A 164 -9.14 4.33 15.53
CA SER A 164 -8.96 4.40 16.98
C SER A 164 -7.49 4.47 17.37
N PHE A 165 -7.22 4.95 18.59
CA PHE A 165 -5.86 5.05 19.14
C PHE A 165 -4.88 5.78 18.20
N ASN A 166 -5.29 6.96 17.74
CA ASN A 166 -4.51 7.88 16.93
C ASN A 166 -4.42 9.26 17.63
N GLN A 167 -4.01 10.29 16.90
CA GLN A 167 -3.91 11.67 17.40
C GLN A 167 -4.87 12.62 16.68
N LEU A 168 -6.01 12.12 16.20
CA LEU A 168 -6.98 12.90 15.44
C LEU A 168 -7.48 14.07 16.28
N SER A 169 -7.51 15.26 15.68
CA SER A 169 -8.04 16.49 16.31
C SER A 169 -9.45 16.85 15.87
N ARG A 170 -9.97 16.17 14.83
CA ARG A 170 -11.31 16.35 14.29
C ARG A 170 -11.81 15.05 13.71
N VAL A 171 -13.12 14.83 13.82
CA VAL A 171 -13.77 13.70 13.17
C VAL A 171 -13.70 13.95 11.66
N PRO A 172 -13.20 13.00 10.86
CA PRO A 172 -13.22 13.13 9.41
C PRO A 172 -14.68 13.13 8.94
N PRO A 173 -15.04 13.93 7.93
CA PRO A 173 -16.42 13.91 7.48
C PRO A 173 -16.77 12.55 6.87
N ILE A 174 -18.02 12.16 7.05
CA ILE A 174 -18.50 10.81 6.84
C ILE A 174 -19.22 10.76 5.49
N GLY A 175 -18.79 9.88 4.59
CA GLY A 175 -19.48 9.64 3.32
C GLY A 175 -20.82 8.90 3.50
N PRO A 176 -21.73 8.94 2.52
CA PRO A 176 -23.08 8.39 2.62
C PRO A 176 -23.12 6.86 2.74
N LYS A 177 -22.03 6.18 2.34
CA LYS A 177 -21.90 4.72 2.43
C LYS A 177 -21.36 4.23 3.77
N MET A 178 -20.88 5.13 4.65
CA MET A 178 -20.28 4.75 5.92
C MET A 178 -21.28 4.00 6.81
N ARG A 179 -20.85 2.87 7.35
CA ARG A 179 -21.65 2.02 8.25
C ARG A 179 -21.02 1.93 9.64
N HIS A 180 -19.69 1.96 9.69
CA HIS A 180 -18.95 1.85 10.94
C HIS A 180 -17.76 2.80 10.92
N LEU A 181 -17.68 3.65 11.94
CA LEU A 181 -16.55 4.53 12.18
C LEU A 181 -16.13 4.42 13.65
N ASN A 182 -14.92 3.92 13.89
CA ASN A 182 -14.31 3.91 15.20
C ASN A 182 -13.21 4.98 15.28
N VAL A 183 -13.38 5.96 16.16
CA VAL A 183 -12.38 7.01 16.43
C VAL A 183 -12.04 7.10 17.93
N SER A 184 -12.31 6.04 18.68
CA SER A 184 -11.99 5.96 20.11
C SER A 184 -10.48 6.11 20.38
N GLY A 185 -10.07 6.48 21.59
CA GLY A 185 -8.65 6.62 21.93
C GLY A 185 -7.91 7.79 21.26
N ASN A 186 -8.61 8.68 20.54
CA ASN A 186 -8.07 9.93 20.01
C ASN A 186 -8.29 11.07 21.01
N GLU A 187 -7.37 11.25 21.95
CA GLU A 187 -7.55 12.19 23.08
C GLU A 187 -7.82 13.64 22.65
N LYS A 188 -7.23 14.06 21.52
CA LYS A 188 -7.43 15.41 20.94
C LYS A 188 -8.83 15.62 20.36
N LEU A 189 -9.62 14.57 20.08
CA LEU A 189 -11.04 14.70 19.72
C LEU A 189 -11.90 15.09 20.93
N ASN A 190 -11.57 14.55 22.11
CA ASN A 190 -12.36 14.72 23.33
C ASN A 190 -12.27 16.15 23.90
N SER A 191 -11.22 16.89 23.58
CA SER A 191 -11.11 18.32 23.92
C SER A 191 -11.96 19.20 23.00
N TRP A 192 -12.13 18.83 21.72
CA TRP A 192 -13.01 19.56 20.78
C TRP A 192 -14.50 19.41 21.14
N THR A 193 -14.95 18.21 21.51
CA THR A 193 -16.35 17.99 21.92
C THR A 193 -16.71 18.76 23.19
N LYS A 194 -15.77 18.89 24.15
CA LYS A 194 -15.94 19.74 25.34
C LYS A 194 -16.01 21.23 25.00
N LEU A 195 -15.22 21.71 24.03
CA LEU A 195 -15.18 23.13 23.67
C LEU A 195 -16.43 23.60 22.91
N ASN A 196 -17.06 22.70 22.13
CA ASN A 196 -18.26 23.00 21.34
C ASN A 196 -19.58 22.67 22.03
N GLN A 197 -19.57 22.02 23.19
CA GLN A 197 -20.73 21.96 24.08
C GLN A 197 -20.86 23.22 24.96
N ALA A 198 -19.83 24.07 25.00
CA ALA A 198 -19.81 25.33 25.75
C ALA A 198 -20.14 26.57 24.89
N ARG A 199 -20.60 26.38 23.65
CA ARG A 199 -21.07 27.42 22.73
C ARG A 199 -22.50 27.09 22.30
#